data_AF-A0A240U7S6-F1
#
_entry.id   AF-A0A240U7S6-F1
#
_cell.length_a   1.000
_cell.length_b   1.000
_cell.length_c   1.000
_cell.angle_alpha   90.00
_cell.angle_beta   90.00
_cell.angle_gamma   90.00
#
_symmetry.space_group_name_H-M   'P 1'
#
loop_
_entity.id
_entity.type
_entity.pdbx_description
1 polymer ?
#
loop_
_entity_poly.entity_id
_entity_poly.type
_entity_poly.pdbx_seq_one_letter_code
_entity_poly.pdbx_strand_id
1 'polypeptide(L)'
;MQRLVQLALDLFDPPGPERAAGASPTVAGSPAEKIKPKLPEALVDKAQEAPETGANVALPAAPPVPALASLLSPAEFRHPRANREVLLGDAVVAYALHRVRRRSIGFTVGADGLAVRAPTWVTLAAVDAALREKSGWILRKLDEARARQQRSEGGRIAWAHGAQLPYLGEPLTVVLDPTHGFTGKGGALHPASDGAADMNLRIGLPHSANPAQIRDAVQAWLMRDARRHFTARLDHFAPLLNVRWTSLRLSSAQTRWGSAKADGSIRLNWRLLHYRPAIIDYVVAHELAHLRVMDHSPRFWGTVATVVPDYPVLRNALREQPAPLWE
;
A
#
# COMPACT_ATOMS: atom_id res chain seq x y z
N MET A 1 -16.46 -33.22 -5.42
CA MET A 1 -16.25 -31.85 -5.94
C MET A 1 -16.08 -30.89 -4.76
N GLN A 2 -14.84 -30.63 -4.35
CA GLN A 2 -14.53 -29.71 -3.25
C GLN A 2 -14.49 -28.27 -3.80
N ARG A 3 -15.49 -27.45 -3.46
CA ARG A 3 -15.46 -26.02 -3.76
C ARG A 3 -14.44 -25.36 -2.83
N LEU A 4 -13.26 -25.05 -3.36
CA LEU A 4 -12.32 -24.11 -2.75
C LEU A 4 -12.97 -22.73 -2.81
N VAL A 5 -13.29 -22.13 -1.66
CA VAL A 5 -13.59 -20.70 -1.59
C VAL A 5 -12.26 -19.99 -1.35
N GLN A 6 -11.87 -19.19 -2.33
CA GLN A 6 -10.59 -18.50 -2.40
C GLN A 6 -10.79 -17.07 -1.89
N LEU A 7 -10.07 -16.70 -0.83
CA LEU A 7 -9.99 -15.31 -0.41
C LEU A 7 -8.65 -14.71 -0.83
N ALA A 8 -8.58 -14.16 -2.04
CA ALA A 8 -7.92 -12.87 -2.17
C ALA A 8 -8.79 -11.91 -1.35
N LEU A 9 -8.25 -11.21 -0.35
CA LEU A 9 -9.00 -10.08 0.16
C LEU A 9 -9.35 -9.23 -1.05
N ASP A 10 -10.63 -8.89 -1.20
CA ASP A 10 -11.13 -8.05 -2.28
C ASP A 10 -10.39 -6.71 -2.30
N LEU A 11 -9.23 -6.73 -2.95
CA LEU A 11 -8.40 -5.58 -3.21
C LEU A 11 -9.04 -4.72 -4.31
N PHE A 12 -10.14 -5.19 -4.94
CA PHE A 12 -10.69 -4.62 -6.17
C PHE A 12 -12.22 -4.70 -6.37
N ASP A 13 -13.06 -5.00 -5.37
CA ASP A 13 -14.50 -4.82 -5.60
C ASP A 13 -14.87 -3.32 -5.58
N PRO A 14 -15.46 -2.77 -6.66
CA PRO A 14 -15.88 -1.38 -6.69
C PRO A 14 -17.06 -1.17 -5.72
N PRO A 15 -17.20 0.01 -5.10
CA PRO A 15 -18.44 0.34 -4.41
C PRO A 15 -19.60 0.25 -5.39
N GLY A 16 -20.64 -0.51 -5.03
CA GLY A 16 -21.90 -0.53 -5.79
C GLY A 16 -22.50 0.87 -5.88
N PRO A 17 -23.26 1.18 -6.93
CA PRO A 17 -23.75 2.53 -7.16
C PRO A 17 -24.74 2.95 -6.07
N GLU A 18 -24.39 3.99 -5.31
CA GLU A 18 -25.37 4.77 -4.55
C GLU A 18 -26.32 5.46 -5.54
N ARG A 19 -27.62 5.23 -5.36
CA ARG A 19 -28.68 5.88 -6.12
C ARG A 19 -28.79 7.34 -5.68
N ALA A 20 -28.52 8.26 -6.60
CA ALA A 20 -28.83 9.68 -6.46
C ALA A 20 -30.35 9.92 -6.54
N ALA A 21 -30.90 10.67 -5.58
CA ALA A 21 -32.19 11.35 -5.69
C ALA A 21 -31.94 12.82 -6.10
N GLY A 22 -32.69 13.29 -7.10
CA GLY A 22 -32.42 14.53 -7.83
C GLY A 22 -33.08 15.81 -7.30
N ALA A 23 -32.78 16.91 -7.97
CA ALA A 23 -33.71 17.93 -8.49
C ALA A 23 -32.92 19.15 -9.03
N SER A 24 -33.20 19.56 -10.26
CA SER A 24 -32.87 20.89 -10.81
C SER A 24 -33.89 21.93 -10.28
N PRO A 25 -33.64 23.25 -10.43
CA PRO A 25 -34.05 23.93 -11.67
C PRO A 25 -33.13 25.06 -12.18
N THR A 26 -33.43 25.43 -13.42
CA THR A 26 -32.94 26.48 -14.35
C THR A 26 -33.22 27.93 -13.92
N VAL A 27 -32.41 28.92 -14.34
CA VAL A 27 -32.81 30.22 -14.97
C VAL A 27 -31.63 30.83 -15.78
N ALA A 28 -31.96 31.54 -16.86
CA ALA A 28 -31.15 32.10 -17.96
C ALA A 28 -30.56 33.52 -17.76
N GLY A 29 -29.65 33.96 -18.66
CA GLY A 29 -29.38 35.39 -18.96
C GLY A 29 -27.95 35.79 -19.40
N SER A 30 -27.77 36.11 -20.69
CA SER A 30 -26.60 36.63 -21.46
C SER A 30 -26.18 38.10 -21.15
N PRO A 31 -25.24 38.81 -21.87
CA PRO A 31 -23.99 38.44 -22.60
C PRO A 31 -22.76 39.41 -22.43
N ALA A 32 -21.59 38.95 -22.91
CA ALA A 32 -20.48 39.60 -23.66
C ALA A 32 -19.84 40.96 -23.27
N GLU A 33 -18.48 41.00 -23.18
CA GLU A 33 -17.66 41.98 -23.92
C GLU A 33 -16.18 41.56 -24.07
N LYS A 34 -15.60 41.84 -25.24
CA LYS A 34 -14.21 41.57 -25.66
C LYS A 34 -13.45 42.89 -25.69
N ILE A 35 -12.28 43.00 -25.05
CA ILE A 35 -11.29 44.05 -25.36
C ILE A 35 -9.84 43.53 -25.22
N LYS A 36 -9.06 43.70 -26.30
CA LYS A 36 -7.59 43.69 -26.44
C LYS A 36 -7.30 44.74 -27.54
N PRO A 37 -6.05 45.19 -27.79
CA PRO A 37 -4.82 45.19 -26.99
C PRO A 37 -4.09 46.56 -27.03
N LYS A 38 -2.96 46.73 -26.32
CA LYS A 38 -1.91 47.67 -26.75
C LYS A 38 -0.54 47.33 -26.15
N LEU A 39 0.45 47.18 -27.02
CA LEU A 39 1.89 47.17 -26.75
C LEU A 39 2.42 48.61 -26.84
N PRO A 40 3.59 48.92 -26.25
CA PRO A 40 4.64 49.43 -27.12
C PRO A 40 6.07 48.92 -26.83
N GLU A 41 6.76 48.77 -27.96
CA GLU A 41 8.15 49.00 -28.36
C GLU A 41 9.35 49.10 -27.39
N ALA A 42 10.43 48.55 -27.94
CA ALA A 42 11.78 48.44 -27.45
C ALA A 42 12.61 49.73 -27.63
N LEU A 43 13.65 49.88 -26.79
CA LEU A 43 14.78 50.75 -27.05
C LEU A 43 16.08 49.97 -26.80
N VAL A 44 16.92 50.02 -27.83
CA VAL A 44 18.27 49.49 -27.92
C VAL A 44 19.22 50.65 -27.61
N ASP A 45 20.25 50.47 -26.78
CA ASP A 45 21.50 51.18 -27.04
C ASP A 45 22.76 50.50 -26.50
N LYS A 46 23.87 50.82 -27.18
CA LYS A 46 25.16 50.13 -27.25
C LYS A 46 26.14 50.42 -26.09
N ALA A 47 27.13 49.52 -26.04
CA ALA A 47 28.33 49.41 -25.21
C ALA A 47 29.22 50.65 -25.04
N GLN A 48 30.01 50.65 -23.95
CA GLN A 48 31.38 51.18 -23.91
C GLN A 48 32.27 50.45 -22.86
N GLU A 49 33.56 50.41 -23.18
CA GLU A 49 34.66 49.56 -22.66
C GLU A 49 35.23 49.92 -21.28
N ALA A 50 36.04 48.97 -20.77
CA ALA A 50 36.70 48.89 -19.47
C ALA A 50 37.85 49.90 -19.24
N PRO A 51 38.38 49.96 -17.99
CA PRO A 51 39.75 49.47 -17.82
C PRO A 51 39.97 48.58 -16.58
N GLU A 52 41.04 47.79 -16.68
CA GLU A 52 41.70 46.93 -15.69
C GLU A 52 42.10 47.73 -14.42
N THR A 53 42.31 47.21 -13.20
CA THR A 53 42.98 45.99 -12.70
C THR A 53 42.70 45.90 -11.18
N GLY A 54 42.66 44.72 -10.55
CA GLY A 54 42.79 44.62 -9.08
C GLY A 54 42.18 43.41 -8.36
N ALA A 55 43.03 42.42 -8.05
CA ALA A 55 43.01 41.55 -6.86
C ALA A 55 41.69 40.90 -6.34
N ASN A 56 41.46 39.66 -6.79
CA ASN A 56 41.26 38.43 -6.01
C ASN A 56 40.67 38.51 -4.57
N VAL A 57 39.39 38.13 -4.40
CA VAL A 57 38.92 37.25 -3.29
C VAL A 57 37.77 36.38 -3.84
N ALA A 58 38.00 35.07 -3.94
CA ALA A 58 36.96 34.11 -4.30
C ALA A 58 35.95 33.94 -3.14
N LEU A 59 34.71 34.39 -3.34
CA LEU A 59 33.57 34.02 -2.50
C LEU A 59 33.19 32.55 -2.78
N PRO A 60 32.86 31.75 -1.75
CA PRO A 60 32.43 30.37 -1.94
C PRO A 60 31.15 30.33 -2.79
N ALA A 61 31.14 29.43 -3.78
CA ALA A 61 30.01 29.23 -4.67
C ALA A 61 28.72 28.94 -3.87
N ALA A 62 27.70 29.75 -4.10
CA ALA A 62 26.36 29.48 -3.59
C ALA A 62 25.90 28.08 -4.08
N PRO A 63 25.17 27.31 -3.26
CA PRO A 63 24.59 26.05 -3.71
C PRO A 63 23.69 26.30 -4.92
N PRO A 64 23.60 25.40 -5.90
CA PRO A 64 22.72 25.60 -7.04
C PRO A 64 21.29 25.69 -6.53
N VAL A 65 20.70 26.89 -6.64
CA VAL A 65 19.27 27.09 -6.45
C VAL A 65 18.60 26.24 -7.53
N PRO A 66 17.72 25.27 -7.19
CA PRO A 66 17.04 24.50 -8.21
C PRO A 66 16.30 25.47 -9.13
N ALA A 67 16.60 25.41 -10.42
CA ALA A 67 15.97 26.26 -11.41
C ALA A 67 14.45 26.12 -11.29
N LEU A 68 13.72 27.24 -11.34
CA LEU A 68 12.25 27.31 -11.24
C LEU A 68 11.53 26.33 -12.21
N ALA A 69 12.21 25.92 -13.30
CA ALA A 69 11.76 24.87 -14.21
C ALA A 69 11.51 23.51 -13.54
N SER A 70 12.25 23.15 -12.48
CA SER A 70 12.08 21.89 -11.75
C SER A 70 10.81 21.85 -10.88
N LEU A 71 10.20 23.01 -10.60
CA LEU A 71 8.92 23.12 -9.86
C LEU A 71 7.70 23.08 -10.79
N LEU A 72 7.92 23.11 -12.11
CA LEU A 72 6.87 23.14 -13.14
C LEU A 72 6.88 21.89 -14.04
N SER A 73 7.73 20.89 -13.73
CA SER A 73 7.74 19.64 -14.48
C SER A 73 6.45 18.86 -14.19
N PRO A 74 5.67 18.47 -15.22
CA PRO A 74 4.48 17.66 -15.05
C PRO A 74 4.82 16.38 -14.29
N ALA A 75 3.96 15.96 -13.35
CA ALA A 75 4.18 14.73 -12.61
C ALA A 75 4.32 13.56 -13.59
N GLU A 76 5.49 12.91 -13.59
CA GLU A 76 5.79 11.86 -14.57
C GLU A 76 5.61 10.47 -13.94
N PHE A 77 4.72 9.68 -14.55
CA PHE A 77 4.48 8.29 -14.15
C PHE A 77 4.90 7.37 -15.29
N ARG A 78 5.79 6.42 -15.02
CA ARG A 78 6.31 5.51 -16.05
C ARG A 78 6.12 4.04 -15.69
N HIS A 79 5.46 3.31 -16.59
CA HIS A 79 5.42 1.86 -16.54
C HIS A 79 6.70 1.24 -17.13
N PRO A 80 7.35 0.23 -16.51
CA PRO A 80 8.61 -0.35 -17.00
C PRO A 80 8.53 -0.90 -18.44
N ARG A 81 7.36 -1.41 -18.80
CA ARG A 81 7.02 -1.89 -20.16
C ARG A 81 6.18 -0.90 -20.96
N ALA A 82 6.27 0.40 -20.65
CA ALA A 82 5.52 1.41 -21.37
C ALA A 82 5.86 1.38 -22.86
N ASN A 83 4.83 1.46 -23.69
CA ASN A 83 4.96 1.55 -25.14
C ASN A 83 4.12 2.68 -25.72
N ARG A 84 3.49 3.46 -24.84
CA ARG A 84 2.63 4.61 -25.13
C ARG A 84 2.71 5.61 -23.99
N GLU A 85 2.39 6.86 -24.29
CA GLU A 85 2.32 7.95 -23.33
C GLU A 85 1.04 8.74 -23.57
N VAL A 86 0.48 9.29 -22.50
CA VAL A 86 -0.70 10.17 -22.56
C VAL A 86 -0.54 11.28 -21.52
N LEU A 87 -0.95 12.50 -21.88
CA LEU A 87 -1.10 13.60 -20.94
C LEU A 87 -2.48 13.51 -20.29
N LEU A 88 -2.51 13.31 -18.97
CA LEU A 88 -3.74 13.29 -18.17
C LEU A 88 -3.65 14.42 -17.14
N GLY A 89 -4.47 15.46 -17.33
CA GLY A 89 -4.33 16.69 -16.54
C GLY A 89 -3.00 17.36 -16.84
N ASP A 90 -2.20 17.55 -15.79
CA ASP A 90 -0.83 18.08 -15.79
C ASP A 90 0.22 16.97 -15.62
N ALA A 91 -0.14 15.69 -15.74
CA ALA A 91 0.77 14.56 -15.55
C ALA A 91 1.00 13.78 -16.86
N VAL A 92 2.26 13.48 -17.15
CA VAL A 92 2.64 12.61 -18.28
C VAL A 92 2.66 11.17 -17.77
N VAL A 93 1.79 10.33 -18.34
CA VAL A 93 1.65 8.92 -17.94
C VAL A 93 2.10 8.01 -19.08
N ALA A 94 3.27 7.39 -18.94
CA ALA A 94 3.74 6.33 -19.81
C ALA A 94 3.17 4.98 -19.35
N TYR A 95 2.45 4.30 -20.24
CA TYR A 95 1.66 3.11 -19.93
C TYR A 95 1.93 1.94 -20.87
N ALA A 96 1.71 0.73 -20.38
CA ALA A 96 1.79 -0.49 -21.20
C ALA A 96 0.44 -0.79 -21.84
N LEU A 97 0.35 -0.66 -23.16
CA LEU A 97 -0.81 -1.08 -23.95
C LEU A 97 -0.65 -2.50 -24.46
N HIS A 98 -1.56 -3.39 -24.06
CA HIS A 98 -1.66 -4.76 -24.56
C HIS A 98 -2.97 -4.96 -25.34
N ARG A 99 -2.84 -5.43 -26.59
CA ARG A 99 -3.99 -5.83 -27.41
C ARG A 99 -4.36 -7.28 -27.10
N VAL A 100 -5.59 -7.52 -26.65
CA VAL A 100 -6.04 -8.84 -26.20
C VAL A 100 -7.49 -9.12 -26.62
N ARG A 101 -7.87 -10.39 -26.71
CA ARG A 101 -9.25 -10.80 -27.04
C ARG A 101 -10.17 -10.55 -25.84
N ARG A 102 -10.90 -9.44 -25.86
CA ARG A 102 -11.87 -9.05 -24.81
C ARG A 102 -12.97 -8.14 -25.36
N ARG A 103 -14.02 -7.91 -24.58
CA ARG A 103 -15.20 -7.13 -24.97
C ARG A 103 -15.11 -5.63 -24.65
N SER A 104 -14.22 -5.21 -23.75
CA SER A 104 -14.12 -3.83 -23.24
C SER A 104 -12.68 -3.35 -23.10
N ILE A 105 -12.44 -2.06 -22.84
CA ILE A 105 -11.13 -1.53 -22.41
C ILE A 105 -11.03 -1.67 -20.89
N GLY A 106 -9.83 -1.76 -20.33
CA GLY A 106 -9.64 -2.01 -18.91
C GLY A 106 -8.27 -1.56 -18.49
N PHE A 107 -8.25 -1.02 -17.27
CA PHE A 107 -7.15 -0.28 -16.71
C PHE A 107 -6.73 -0.99 -15.43
N THR A 108 -5.43 -1.12 -15.26
CA THR A 108 -4.85 -1.66 -14.03
C THR A 108 -3.73 -0.73 -13.63
N VAL A 109 -3.80 -0.21 -12.40
CA VAL A 109 -2.73 0.60 -11.81
C VAL A 109 -2.10 -0.23 -10.70
N GLY A 110 -0.88 -0.70 -10.94
CA GLY A 110 -0.10 -1.52 -10.02
C GLY A 110 1.15 -0.79 -9.51
N ALA A 111 2.05 -1.52 -8.86
CA ALA A 111 3.38 -0.99 -8.50
C ALA A 111 4.16 -0.54 -9.75
N ASP A 112 4.01 -1.28 -10.85
CA ASP A 112 4.60 -0.97 -12.15
C ASP A 112 3.91 0.22 -12.86
N GLY A 113 2.92 0.88 -12.28
CA GLY A 113 2.17 1.96 -12.94
C GLY A 113 0.97 1.48 -13.77
N LEU A 114 0.60 2.25 -14.81
CA LEU A 114 -0.61 2.01 -15.60
C LEU A 114 -0.39 0.97 -16.71
N ALA A 115 -1.24 -0.05 -16.71
CA ALA A 115 -1.40 -1.01 -17.80
C ALA A 115 -2.81 -0.94 -18.38
N VAL A 116 -2.89 -0.91 -19.72
CA VAL A 116 -4.14 -0.83 -20.48
C VAL A 116 -4.27 -2.09 -21.32
N ARG A 117 -5.36 -2.82 -21.13
CA ARG A 117 -5.72 -3.96 -22.01
C ARG A 117 -6.84 -3.50 -22.94
N ALA A 118 -6.67 -3.58 -24.25
CA ALA A 118 -7.69 -3.15 -25.20
C ALA A 118 -7.99 -4.25 -26.24
N PRO A 119 -9.24 -4.39 -26.72
CA PRO A 119 -9.55 -5.23 -27.87
C PRO A 119 -8.77 -4.79 -29.10
N THR A 120 -8.53 -5.72 -30.04
CA THR A 120 -7.83 -5.42 -31.30
C THR A 120 -8.63 -4.48 -32.21
N TRP A 121 -9.95 -4.52 -32.16
CA TRP A 121 -10.86 -3.69 -32.96
C TRP A 121 -11.02 -2.25 -32.45
N VAL A 122 -10.63 -1.96 -31.21
CA VAL A 122 -10.73 -0.61 -30.62
C VAL A 122 -9.59 0.26 -31.14
N THR A 123 -9.89 1.44 -31.69
CA THR A 123 -8.86 2.38 -32.16
C THR A 123 -8.04 2.97 -31.02
N LEU A 124 -6.84 3.49 -31.31
CA LEU A 124 -6.06 4.20 -30.29
C LEU A 124 -6.79 5.45 -29.78
N ALA A 125 -7.46 6.19 -30.66
CA ALA A 125 -8.27 7.35 -30.27
C ALA A 125 -9.37 6.99 -29.25
N ALA A 126 -10.01 5.82 -29.38
CA ALA A 126 -10.98 5.35 -28.40
C ALA A 126 -10.34 4.93 -27.06
N VAL A 127 -9.09 4.42 -27.09
CA VAL A 127 -8.31 4.17 -25.87
C VAL A 127 -7.97 5.48 -25.17
N ASP A 128 -7.51 6.49 -25.92
CA ASP A 128 -7.16 7.80 -25.38
C ASP A 128 -8.37 8.53 -24.80
N ALA A 129 -9.54 8.45 -25.47
CA ALA A 129 -10.79 8.99 -24.95
C ALA A 129 -11.16 8.34 -23.60
N ALA A 130 -11.08 7.00 -23.50
CA ALA A 130 -11.37 6.29 -22.28
C ALA A 130 -10.35 6.57 -21.15
N LEU A 131 -9.08 6.82 -21.49
CA LEU A 131 -8.05 7.26 -20.54
C LEU A 131 -8.36 8.66 -19.98
N ARG A 132 -8.76 9.60 -20.85
CA ARG A 132 -9.13 10.97 -20.45
C ARG A 132 -10.40 11.00 -19.59
N GLU A 133 -11.40 10.20 -19.95
CA GLU A 133 -12.63 10.04 -19.15
C GLU A 133 -12.31 9.56 -17.73
N LYS A 134 -11.33 8.68 -17.57
CA LYS A 134 -10.89 8.13 -16.27
C LYS A 134 -9.70 8.85 -15.65
N SER A 135 -9.30 10.01 -16.18
CA SER A 135 -8.10 10.75 -15.77
C SER A 135 -8.00 10.92 -14.25
N GLY A 136 -9.02 11.47 -13.59
CA GLY A 136 -9.03 11.68 -12.14
C GLY A 136 -8.87 10.39 -11.32
N TRP A 137 -9.48 9.28 -11.77
CA TRP A 137 -9.30 7.98 -11.12
C TRP A 137 -7.89 7.41 -11.32
N ILE A 138 -7.34 7.55 -12.53
CA ILE A 138 -5.99 7.06 -12.89
C ILE A 138 -4.94 7.80 -12.07
N LEU A 139 -4.97 9.14 -12.07
CA LEU A 139 -3.99 9.97 -11.37
C LEU A 139 -4.00 9.68 -9.87
N ARG A 140 -5.17 9.70 -9.24
CA ARG A 140 -5.32 9.34 -7.82
C ARG A 140 -4.72 7.96 -7.52
N LYS A 141 -4.98 6.96 -8.38
CA LYS A 141 -4.45 5.60 -8.19
C LYS A 141 -2.94 5.52 -8.37
N LEU A 142 -2.37 6.31 -9.29
CA LEU A 142 -0.93 6.40 -9.49
C LEU A 142 -0.24 7.09 -8.32
N ASP A 143 -0.83 8.17 -7.78
CA ASP A 143 -0.35 8.82 -6.56
C ASP A 143 -0.41 7.88 -5.36
N GLU A 144 -1.54 7.18 -5.17
CA GLU A 144 -1.68 6.15 -4.14
C GLU A 144 -0.66 5.02 -4.30
N ALA A 145 -0.33 4.62 -5.55
CA ALA A 145 0.69 3.60 -5.82
C ALA A 145 2.11 4.12 -5.51
N ARG A 146 2.44 5.35 -5.94
CA ARG A 146 3.73 5.99 -5.66
C ARG A 146 3.95 6.22 -4.17
N ALA A 147 2.93 6.73 -3.47
CA ALA A 147 2.99 6.91 -2.02
C ALA A 147 3.09 5.57 -1.26
N ARG A 148 2.51 4.49 -1.79
CA ARG A 148 2.73 3.13 -1.25
C ARG A 148 4.14 2.62 -1.53
N GLN A 149 4.68 2.87 -2.72
CA GLN A 149 6.02 2.44 -3.11
C GLN A 149 7.09 3.17 -2.29
N GLN A 150 7.00 4.50 -2.15
CA GLN A 150 7.91 5.30 -1.33
C GLN A 150 7.88 4.87 0.15
N ARG A 151 6.69 4.57 0.70
CA ARG A 151 6.55 3.99 2.05
C ARG A 151 7.15 2.58 2.16
N SER A 152 7.13 1.81 1.08
CA SER A 152 7.67 0.44 1.04
C SER A 152 9.19 0.42 0.85
N GLU A 153 9.75 1.37 0.09
CA GLU A 153 11.20 1.54 -0.12
C GLU A 153 11.91 1.97 1.17
N GLY A 154 11.27 2.76 2.04
CA GLY A 154 11.71 3.01 3.42
C GLY A 154 11.37 1.90 4.43
N GLY A 155 10.67 0.84 3.99
CA GLY A 155 10.12 -0.22 4.85
C GLY A 155 10.82 -1.58 4.75
N ARG A 156 12.00 -1.63 4.11
CA ARG A 156 12.84 -2.85 4.08
C ARG A 156 13.57 -2.98 5.41
N ILE A 157 13.43 -4.13 6.06
CA ILE A 157 14.09 -4.38 7.34
C ILE A 157 15.59 -4.59 7.11
N ALA A 158 16.41 -3.68 7.63
CA ALA A 158 17.86 -3.86 7.67
C ALA A 158 18.23 -4.83 8.81
N TRP A 159 18.39 -6.11 8.47
CA TRP A 159 18.65 -7.17 9.45
C TRP A 159 20.04 -7.06 10.08
N ALA A 160 20.07 -6.55 11.31
CA ALA A 160 21.24 -6.39 12.15
C ALA A 160 20.84 -6.36 13.64
N HIS A 161 21.81 -6.31 14.55
CA HIS A 161 21.55 -5.92 15.93
C HIS A 161 20.92 -4.52 15.97
N GLY A 162 19.81 -4.36 16.68
CA GLY A 162 19.04 -3.11 16.74
C GLY A 162 18.04 -2.93 15.59
N ALA A 163 17.85 -3.93 14.71
CA ALA A 163 16.85 -3.85 13.65
C ALA A 163 15.45 -3.61 14.21
N GLN A 164 14.68 -2.74 13.57
CA GLN A 164 13.31 -2.42 13.98
C GLN A 164 12.29 -2.99 13.01
N LEU A 165 11.20 -3.53 13.53
CA LEU A 165 10.06 -3.99 12.77
C LEU A 165 8.76 -3.75 13.54
N PRO A 166 7.62 -3.55 12.85
CA PRO A 166 6.32 -3.48 13.51
C PRO A 166 5.95 -4.83 14.15
N TYR A 167 5.42 -4.79 15.37
CA TYR A 167 4.86 -5.93 16.09
C TYR A 167 3.66 -5.47 16.90
N LEU A 168 2.50 -6.03 16.61
CA LEU A 168 1.21 -5.67 17.21
C LEU A 168 0.90 -4.16 17.14
N GLY A 169 1.39 -3.49 16.09
CA GLY A 169 1.22 -2.05 15.87
C GLY A 169 2.26 -1.15 16.53
N GLU A 170 3.15 -1.72 17.35
CA GLU A 170 4.23 -1.01 18.03
C GLU A 170 5.59 -1.39 17.45
N PRO A 171 6.64 -0.55 17.60
CA PRO A 171 7.98 -0.91 17.18
C PRO A 171 8.58 -2.02 18.07
N LEU A 172 9.18 -3.02 17.41
CA LEU A 172 9.94 -4.09 18.03
C LEU A 172 11.41 -3.97 17.61
N THR A 173 12.29 -3.89 18.58
CA THR A 173 13.75 -3.86 18.36
C THR A 173 14.34 -5.25 18.55
N VAL A 174 15.12 -5.71 17.59
CA VAL A 174 15.82 -7.00 17.64
C VAL A 174 17.15 -6.82 18.37
N VAL A 175 17.33 -7.55 19.48
CA VAL A 175 18.55 -7.53 20.29
C VAL A 175 19.23 -8.89 20.20
N LEU A 176 20.45 -8.93 19.68
CA LEU A 176 21.24 -10.17 19.65
C LEU A 176 21.86 -10.40 21.02
N ASP A 177 21.60 -11.56 21.62
CA ASP A 177 22.04 -11.90 22.97
C ASP A 177 22.76 -13.27 22.96
N PRO A 178 24.08 -13.30 22.77
CA PRO A 178 24.85 -14.54 22.77
C PRO A 178 24.90 -15.26 24.11
N THR A 179 24.54 -14.57 25.21
CA THR A 179 24.63 -15.10 26.58
C THR A 179 23.39 -15.92 26.97
N HIS A 180 22.30 -15.78 26.23
CA HIS A 180 21.09 -16.57 26.44
C HIS A 180 21.26 -17.98 25.83
N GLY A 181 21.85 -18.88 26.61
CA GLY A 181 21.76 -20.32 26.39
C GLY A 181 20.30 -20.78 26.53
N PHE A 182 19.70 -21.28 25.46
CA PHE A 182 18.25 -21.50 25.41
C PHE A 182 17.76 -22.71 26.23
N THR A 183 17.02 -22.44 27.29
CA THR A 183 15.89 -23.28 27.74
C THR A 183 14.57 -22.85 27.07
N GLY A 184 14.51 -21.67 26.43
CA GLY A 184 13.29 -21.09 25.83
C GLY A 184 13.37 -20.82 24.33
N LYS A 185 13.17 -21.84 23.48
CA LYS A 185 12.81 -21.76 22.04
C LYS A 185 13.15 -20.44 21.29
N GLY A 186 14.43 -20.12 21.08
CA GLY A 186 14.87 -19.23 20.00
C GLY A 186 14.54 -17.72 20.10
N GLY A 187 13.99 -17.22 21.20
CA GLY A 187 13.90 -15.77 21.48
C GLY A 187 12.86 -15.39 22.54
N ALA A 188 13.05 -14.25 23.21
CA ALA A 188 12.19 -13.75 24.29
C ALA A 188 11.85 -12.26 24.13
N LEU A 189 10.59 -11.89 24.43
CA LEU A 189 10.15 -10.49 24.49
C LEU A 189 10.44 -9.92 25.87
N HIS A 190 10.98 -8.70 25.88
CA HIS A 190 11.18 -7.90 27.07
C HIS A 190 10.63 -6.49 26.82
N PRO A 191 9.98 -5.86 27.81
CA PRO A 191 9.67 -4.43 27.72
C PRO A 191 10.97 -3.64 27.57
N ALA A 192 10.94 -2.54 26.80
CA ALA A 192 12.06 -1.61 26.78
C ALA A 192 12.26 -1.00 28.17
N SER A 193 13.53 -0.81 28.54
CA SER A 193 13.95 -0.37 29.88
C SER A 193 13.51 1.06 30.23
N ASP A 194 13.10 1.87 29.24
CA ASP A 194 12.97 3.33 29.36
C ASP A 194 11.52 3.85 29.30
N GLY A 195 10.51 3.00 29.55
CA GLY A 195 9.11 3.44 29.69
C GLY A 195 8.39 3.83 28.39
N ALA A 196 9.03 3.69 27.22
CA ALA A 196 8.35 3.68 25.93
C ALA A 196 7.62 2.34 25.70
N ALA A 197 6.59 2.34 24.86
CA ALA A 197 5.86 1.12 24.45
C ALA A 197 6.71 0.14 23.61
N ASP A 198 7.96 0.52 23.34
CA ASP A 198 8.94 -0.24 22.58
C ASP A 198 9.21 -1.59 23.23
N MET A 199 9.24 -2.63 22.39
CA MET A 199 9.51 -4.00 22.82
C MET A 199 10.88 -4.44 22.32
N ASN A 200 11.58 -5.23 23.11
CA ASN A 200 12.86 -5.83 22.73
C ASN A 200 12.69 -7.33 22.52
N LEU A 201 12.93 -7.81 21.31
CA LEU A 201 13.05 -9.23 21.01
C LEU A 201 14.51 -9.66 21.15
N ARG A 202 14.82 -10.34 22.25
CA ARG A 202 16.13 -10.95 22.45
C ARG A 202 16.24 -12.26 21.69
N ILE A 203 17.19 -12.36 20.78
CA ILE A 203 17.49 -13.54 19.96
C ILE A 203 18.86 -14.08 20.35
N GLY A 204 18.94 -15.37 20.69
CA GLY A 204 20.19 -16.04 21.04
C GLY A 204 21.04 -16.33 19.80
N LEU A 205 21.65 -15.28 19.28
CA LEU A 205 22.61 -15.30 18.18
C LEU A 205 23.82 -14.45 18.56
N PRO A 206 25.02 -14.79 18.05
CA PRO A 206 26.19 -13.93 18.20
C PRO A 206 26.01 -12.61 17.46
N HIS A 207 26.69 -11.55 17.92
CA HIS A 207 26.71 -10.25 17.24
C HIS A 207 27.32 -10.31 15.82
N SER A 208 28.08 -11.36 15.52
CA SER A 208 28.63 -11.66 14.20
C SER A 208 27.65 -12.42 13.27
N ALA A 209 26.42 -12.70 13.72
CA ALA A 209 25.42 -13.36 12.90
C ALA A 209 25.12 -12.53 11.64
N ASN A 210 25.03 -13.20 10.49
CA ASN A 210 24.74 -12.52 9.24
C ASN A 210 23.26 -12.12 9.15
N PRO A 211 22.90 -11.16 8.28
CA PRO A 211 21.53 -10.68 8.11
C PRO A 211 20.48 -11.78 7.88
N ALA A 212 20.82 -12.82 7.11
CA ALA A 212 19.90 -13.94 6.83
C ALA A 212 19.62 -14.78 8.08
N GLN A 213 20.64 -15.05 8.91
CA GLN A 213 20.47 -15.78 10.18
C GLN A 213 19.57 -15.02 11.15
N ILE A 214 19.73 -13.70 11.24
CA ILE A 214 18.91 -12.84 12.09
C ILE A 214 17.46 -12.85 11.61
N ARG A 215 17.24 -12.62 10.30
CA ARG A 215 15.91 -12.68 9.67
C ARG A 215 15.22 -14.01 9.96
N ASP A 216 15.90 -15.13 9.72
CA ASP A 216 15.31 -16.46 9.83
C ASP A 216 14.97 -16.80 11.29
N ALA A 217 15.81 -16.38 12.25
CA ALA A 217 15.55 -16.54 13.68
C ALA A 217 14.34 -15.70 14.14
N VAL A 218 14.27 -14.43 13.71
CA VAL A 218 13.14 -13.54 14.00
C VAL A 218 11.86 -14.07 13.35
N GLN A 219 11.92 -14.54 12.10
CA GLN A 219 10.78 -15.16 11.42
C GLN A 219 10.29 -16.40 12.17
N ALA A 220 11.20 -17.30 12.55
CA ALA A 220 10.84 -18.50 13.31
C ALA A 220 10.19 -18.15 14.65
N TRP A 221 10.65 -17.07 15.29
CA TRP A 221 10.03 -16.54 16.50
C TRP A 221 8.63 -15.99 16.24
N LEU A 222 8.45 -15.11 15.25
CA LEU A 222 7.15 -14.55 14.88
C LEU A 222 6.16 -15.62 14.47
N MET A 223 6.57 -16.68 13.76
CA MET A 223 5.67 -17.78 13.40
C MET A 223 5.16 -18.54 14.63
N ARG A 224 6.00 -18.74 15.65
CA ARG A 224 5.57 -19.37 16.92
C ARG A 224 4.62 -18.44 17.68
N ASP A 225 4.94 -17.16 17.70
CA ASP A 225 4.14 -16.13 18.33
C ASP A 225 2.77 -15.98 17.66
N ALA A 226 2.73 -15.95 16.34
CA ALA A 226 1.53 -15.85 15.51
C ALA A 226 0.61 -17.03 15.77
N ARG A 227 1.16 -18.25 15.87
CA ARG A 227 0.37 -19.44 16.20
C ARG A 227 -0.30 -19.28 17.56
N ARG A 228 0.44 -18.84 18.60
CA ARG A 228 -0.11 -18.62 19.94
C ARG A 228 -1.21 -17.55 19.92
N HIS A 229 -0.91 -16.40 19.32
CA HIS A 229 -1.82 -15.26 19.26
C HIS A 229 -3.10 -15.60 18.49
N PHE A 230 -2.97 -16.14 17.28
CA PHE A 230 -4.13 -16.46 16.43
C PHE A 230 -4.99 -17.56 17.03
N THR A 231 -4.40 -18.59 17.65
CA THR A 231 -5.19 -19.60 18.38
C THR A 231 -6.04 -18.94 19.48
N ALA A 232 -5.45 -18.05 20.29
CA ALA A 232 -6.20 -17.35 21.34
C ALA A 232 -7.35 -16.49 20.78
N ARG A 233 -7.15 -15.83 19.63
CA ARG A 233 -8.21 -15.03 18.99
C ARG A 233 -9.28 -15.92 18.35
N LEU A 234 -8.90 -17.04 17.75
CA LEU A 234 -9.83 -18.03 17.21
C LEU A 234 -10.73 -18.61 18.32
N ASP A 235 -10.12 -18.99 19.45
CA ASP A 235 -10.84 -19.52 20.61
C ASP A 235 -11.77 -18.49 21.25
N HIS A 236 -11.42 -17.21 21.17
CA HIS A 236 -12.26 -16.12 21.64
C HIS A 236 -13.49 -15.88 20.73
N PHE A 237 -13.29 -15.77 19.41
CA PHE A 237 -14.37 -15.37 18.49
C PHE A 237 -15.25 -16.54 18.00
N ALA A 238 -14.72 -17.76 17.95
CA ALA A 238 -15.49 -18.93 17.52
C ALA A 238 -16.79 -19.15 18.31
N PRO A 239 -16.80 -19.13 19.67
CA PRO A 239 -18.04 -19.27 20.43
C PRO A 239 -19.01 -18.09 20.23
N LEU A 240 -18.50 -16.86 20.09
CA LEU A 240 -19.34 -15.68 19.85
C LEU A 240 -20.08 -15.76 18.50
N LEU A 241 -19.44 -16.37 17.50
CA LEU A 241 -20.03 -16.61 16.19
C LEU A 241 -20.85 -17.91 16.13
N ASN A 242 -20.86 -18.71 17.20
CA ASN A 242 -21.45 -20.04 17.27
C ASN A 242 -20.90 -21.00 16.19
N VAL A 243 -19.58 -21.06 16.06
CA VAL A 243 -18.86 -21.93 15.12
C VAL A 243 -17.78 -22.73 15.84
N ARG A 244 -17.25 -23.77 15.17
CA ARG A 244 -16.09 -24.52 15.64
C ARG A 244 -15.03 -24.59 14.53
N TRP A 245 -13.79 -24.31 14.89
CA TRP A 245 -12.64 -24.48 14.02
C TRP A 245 -11.88 -25.77 14.38
N THR A 246 -11.18 -26.37 13.43
CA THR A 246 -10.55 -27.69 13.59
C THR A 246 -9.03 -27.63 13.54
N SER A 247 -8.46 -26.73 12.73
CA SER A 247 -7.01 -26.57 12.65
C SER A 247 -6.60 -25.17 12.20
N LEU A 248 -5.42 -24.74 12.64
CA LEU A 248 -4.78 -23.50 12.21
C LEU A 248 -3.46 -23.81 11.48
N ARG A 249 -3.34 -23.31 10.24
CA ARG A 249 -2.08 -23.27 9.48
C ARG A 249 -1.62 -21.83 9.28
N LEU A 250 -0.33 -21.60 9.43
CA LEU A 250 0.27 -20.31 9.08
C LEU A 250 0.65 -20.26 7.60
N SER A 251 0.63 -19.07 7.02
CA SER A 251 1.00 -18.80 5.63
C SER A 251 1.92 -17.60 5.53
N SER A 252 2.68 -17.52 4.44
CA SER A 252 3.47 -16.36 3.99
C SER A 252 2.98 -15.83 2.64
N ALA A 253 1.71 -16.09 2.27
CA ALA A 253 1.16 -15.67 0.99
C ALA A 253 1.21 -14.15 0.81
N GLN A 254 1.69 -13.66 -0.33
CA GLN A 254 1.85 -12.22 -0.56
C GLN A 254 0.52 -11.48 -0.76
N THR A 255 -0.50 -12.17 -1.27
CA THR A 255 -1.76 -11.53 -1.71
C THR A 255 -2.95 -11.82 -0.80
N ARG A 256 -2.75 -12.57 0.30
CA ARG A 256 -3.85 -13.09 1.14
C ARG A 256 -3.49 -13.05 2.61
N TRP A 257 -4.42 -12.56 3.43
CA TRP A 257 -4.28 -12.55 4.90
C TRP A 257 -4.87 -13.80 5.56
N GLY A 258 -5.88 -14.44 4.95
CA GLY A 258 -6.47 -15.65 5.49
C GLY A 258 -7.24 -16.48 4.47
N SER A 259 -7.73 -17.63 4.92
CA SER A 259 -8.75 -18.43 4.25
C SER A 259 -9.35 -19.43 5.23
N ALA A 260 -10.65 -19.66 5.19
CA ALA A 260 -11.34 -20.72 5.91
C ALA A 260 -12.03 -21.72 4.97
N LYS A 261 -12.19 -22.95 5.46
CA LYS A 261 -12.96 -24.01 4.79
C LYS A 261 -14.11 -24.43 5.69
N ALA A 262 -15.20 -24.90 5.08
CA ALA A 262 -16.37 -25.40 5.80
C ALA A 262 -16.07 -26.56 6.77
N ASP A 263 -14.93 -27.26 6.62
CA ASP A 263 -14.45 -28.28 7.56
C ASP A 263 -13.79 -27.71 8.84
N GLY A 264 -13.82 -26.38 9.02
CA GLY A 264 -13.22 -25.68 10.16
C GLY A 264 -11.71 -25.46 10.03
N SER A 265 -11.09 -25.82 8.91
CA SER A 265 -9.66 -25.54 8.67
C SER A 265 -9.44 -24.07 8.34
N ILE A 266 -8.61 -23.41 9.13
CA ILE A 266 -8.29 -22.00 8.98
C ILE A 266 -6.82 -21.84 8.65
N ARG A 267 -6.52 -20.95 7.71
CA ARG A 267 -5.18 -20.51 7.38
C ARG A 267 -5.09 -19.01 7.57
N LEU A 268 -4.07 -18.55 8.29
CA LEU A 268 -3.81 -17.13 8.52
C LEU A 268 -2.36 -16.79 8.18
N ASN A 269 -2.13 -15.58 7.68
CA ASN A 269 -0.80 -15.10 7.36
C ASN A 269 -0.10 -14.60 8.63
N TRP A 270 1.08 -15.12 8.93
CA TRP A 270 1.81 -14.76 10.15
C TRP A 270 2.19 -13.27 10.19
N ARG A 271 2.32 -12.64 9.02
CA ARG A 271 2.60 -11.21 8.87
C ARG A 271 1.48 -10.31 9.41
N LEU A 272 0.32 -10.87 9.80
CA LEU A 272 -0.70 -10.13 10.55
C LEU A 272 -0.16 -9.60 11.89
N LEU A 273 0.89 -10.22 12.45
CA LEU A 273 1.56 -9.70 13.64
C LEU A 273 2.20 -8.32 13.45
N HIS A 274 2.35 -7.81 12.23
CA HIS A 274 2.84 -6.44 12.01
C HIS A 274 1.78 -5.37 12.24
N TYR A 275 0.51 -5.77 12.42
CA TYR A 275 -0.60 -4.85 12.59
C TYR A 275 -1.11 -4.84 14.03
N ARG A 276 -1.84 -3.78 14.37
CA ARG A 276 -2.54 -3.65 15.65
C ARG A 276 -3.46 -4.85 15.91
N PRO A 277 -3.64 -5.30 17.16
CA PRO A 277 -4.51 -6.43 17.50
C PRO A 277 -5.91 -6.36 16.91
N ALA A 278 -6.52 -5.17 16.84
CA ALA A 278 -7.85 -4.99 16.24
C ALA A 278 -7.92 -5.44 14.77
N ILE A 279 -6.85 -5.25 13.98
CA ILE A 279 -6.79 -5.73 12.60
C ILE A 279 -6.71 -7.25 12.56
N ILE A 280 -5.96 -7.86 13.49
CA ILE A 280 -5.87 -9.31 13.63
C ILE A 280 -7.26 -9.89 13.96
N ASP A 281 -7.97 -9.26 14.90
CA ASP A 281 -9.31 -9.63 15.32
C ASP A 281 -10.30 -9.59 14.17
N TYR A 282 -10.28 -8.51 13.39
CA TYR A 282 -11.08 -8.39 12.18
C TYR A 282 -10.83 -9.56 11.21
N VAL A 283 -9.57 -9.86 10.90
CA VAL A 283 -9.25 -10.94 9.96
C VAL A 283 -9.65 -12.30 10.53
N VAL A 284 -9.42 -12.55 11.82
CA VAL A 284 -9.83 -13.79 12.48
C VAL A 284 -11.35 -13.96 12.46
N ALA A 285 -12.11 -12.92 12.81
CA ALA A 285 -13.57 -12.92 12.77
C ALA A 285 -14.10 -13.12 11.33
N HIS A 286 -13.44 -12.50 10.34
CA HIS A 286 -13.75 -12.69 8.92
C HIS A 286 -13.61 -14.15 8.51
N GLU A 287 -12.48 -14.79 8.81
CA GLU A 287 -12.27 -16.20 8.47
C GLU A 287 -13.25 -17.13 9.21
N LEU A 288 -13.56 -16.86 10.47
CA LEU A 288 -14.55 -17.64 11.22
C LEU A 288 -15.98 -17.46 10.69
N ALA A 289 -16.35 -16.25 10.25
CA ALA A 289 -17.66 -15.98 9.65
C ALA A 289 -17.90 -16.81 8.38
N HIS A 290 -16.83 -17.14 7.64
CA HIS A 290 -16.94 -18.05 6.49
C HIS A 290 -17.45 -19.44 6.85
N LEU A 291 -17.26 -19.91 8.08
CA LEU A 291 -17.81 -21.19 8.52
C LEU A 291 -19.35 -21.19 8.58
N ARG A 292 -19.99 -20.00 8.53
CA ARG A 292 -21.46 -19.84 8.47
C ARG A 292 -21.95 -19.39 7.10
N VAL A 293 -21.21 -18.47 6.48
CA VAL A 293 -21.61 -17.83 5.21
C VAL A 293 -20.39 -17.80 4.28
N MET A 294 -20.38 -18.66 3.28
CA MET A 294 -19.21 -18.88 2.41
C MET A 294 -18.99 -17.78 1.35
N ASP A 295 -19.92 -16.84 1.20
CA ASP A 295 -19.82 -15.70 0.29
C ASP A 295 -19.78 -14.38 1.07
N HIS A 296 -19.39 -13.27 0.43
CA HIS A 296 -19.37 -11.93 1.05
C HIS A 296 -20.70 -11.18 0.92
N SER A 297 -21.82 -11.90 0.99
CA SER A 297 -23.15 -11.27 0.96
C SER A 297 -23.36 -10.34 2.16
N PRO A 298 -24.42 -9.49 2.14
CA PRO A 298 -24.80 -8.71 3.31
C PRO A 298 -24.97 -9.54 4.59
N ARG A 299 -25.37 -10.81 4.47
CA ARG A 299 -25.47 -11.75 5.60
C ARG A 299 -24.11 -12.06 6.21
N PHE A 300 -23.08 -12.23 5.39
CA PHE A 300 -21.71 -12.43 5.86
C PHE A 300 -21.21 -11.21 6.63
N TRP A 301 -21.35 -10.01 6.05
CA TRP A 301 -20.91 -8.78 6.71
C TRP A 301 -21.71 -8.49 7.98
N GLY A 302 -23.01 -8.80 7.99
CA GLY A 302 -23.82 -8.78 9.21
C GLY A 302 -23.30 -9.75 10.28
N THR A 303 -22.81 -10.93 9.87
CA THR A 303 -22.20 -11.92 10.79
C THR A 303 -20.86 -11.42 11.35
N VAL A 304 -20.01 -10.79 10.55
CA VAL A 304 -18.76 -10.17 11.04
C VAL A 304 -19.07 -9.03 12.02
N ALA A 305 -20.03 -8.17 11.67
CA ALA A 305 -20.41 -7.01 12.47
C ALA A 305 -20.94 -7.36 13.88
N THR A 306 -21.44 -8.59 14.10
CA THR A 306 -21.92 -9.01 15.43
C THR A 306 -20.80 -9.12 16.46
N VAL A 307 -19.55 -9.32 16.01
CA VAL A 307 -18.39 -9.49 16.89
C VAL A 307 -17.30 -8.44 16.69
N VAL A 308 -17.24 -7.82 15.50
CA VAL A 308 -16.32 -6.72 15.17
C VAL A 308 -17.12 -5.64 14.43
N PRO A 309 -17.82 -4.74 15.14
CA PRO A 309 -18.74 -3.76 14.51
C PRO A 309 -18.01 -2.68 13.70
N ASP A 310 -16.77 -2.35 14.05
CA ASP A 310 -15.90 -1.37 13.38
C ASP A 310 -15.10 -1.99 12.21
N TYR A 311 -15.46 -3.19 11.75
CA TYR A 311 -14.79 -3.88 10.64
C TYR A 311 -14.60 -3.03 9.37
N PRO A 312 -15.50 -2.09 8.97
CA PRO A 312 -15.27 -1.31 7.76
C PRO A 312 -14.02 -0.43 7.88
N VAL A 313 -13.78 0.14 9.06
CA VAL A 313 -12.60 0.96 9.36
C VAL A 313 -11.34 0.10 9.36
N LEU A 314 -11.39 -1.05 10.04
CA LEU A 314 -10.27 -1.99 10.14
C LEU A 314 -9.88 -2.58 8.78
N ARG A 315 -10.88 -2.89 7.94
CA ARG A 315 -10.68 -3.35 6.56
C ARG A 315 -9.96 -2.30 5.72
N ASN A 316 -10.35 -1.03 5.85
CA ASN A 316 -9.70 0.07 5.13
C ASN A 316 -8.26 0.27 5.62
N ALA A 317 -8.03 0.25 6.94
CA ALA A 317 -6.69 0.37 7.51
C ALA A 317 -5.74 -0.74 7.01
N LEU A 318 -6.20 -1.99 6.98
CA LEU A 318 -5.43 -3.13 6.46
C LEU A 318 -5.09 -3.00 4.97
N ARG A 319 -5.91 -2.29 4.18
CA ARG A 319 -5.65 -2.03 2.75
C ARG A 319 -4.61 -0.94 2.55
N GLU A 320 -4.57 0.06 3.43
CA GLU A 320 -3.72 1.24 3.32
C GLU A 320 -2.32 1.03 3.89
N GLN A 321 -2.18 0.08 4.81
CA GLN A 321 -0.93 -0.28 5.47
C GLN A 321 -0.43 -1.61 4.89
N PRO A 322 0.52 -1.62 3.93
CA PRO A 322 1.15 -2.86 3.52
C PRO A 322 2.12 -3.34 4.62
N ALA A 323 2.21 -4.65 4.82
CA ALA A 323 3.20 -5.22 5.73
C ALA A 323 4.62 -4.94 5.22
N PRO A 324 5.60 -4.77 6.12
CA PRO A 324 6.98 -4.43 5.78
C PRO A 324 7.60 -5.43 4.81
N LEU A 325 8.50 -4.96 3.93
CA LEU A 325 9.23 -5.86 3.04
C LEU A 325 10.19 -6.71 3.88
N TRP A 326 10.03 -8.03 3.78
CA TRP A 326 10.71 -8.99 4.66
C TRP A 326 12.08 -9.42 4.13
N GLU A 327 12.23 -9.39 2.80
CA GLU A 327 13.47 -9.67 2.08
C GLU A 327 14.27 -8.40 1.84
#